data_AF-A0A9E5C8R1-F1
#
_entry.id   AF-A0A9E5C8R1-F1
#
_cell.length_a   1.000
_cell.length_b   1.000
_cell.length_c   1.000
_cell.angle_alpha   90.00
_cell.angle_beta   90.00
_cell.angle_gamma   90.00
#
_symmetry.space_group_name_H-M   'P 1'
#
loop_
_entity.id
_entity.type
_entity.pdbx_description
1 polymer ?
#
loop_
_entity_poly.entity_id
_entity_poly.type
_entity_poly.pdbx_seq_one_letter_code
_entity_poly.pdbx_strand_id
1 'polypeptide(L)'
;MKYDVVIVGGGAAGSVLASRLAENQNTSVLLLEAGPDYPDPANLPDEIKFGHTRYAESPDSEHNWALRGTITDEQGEIHVAQGKVIGGGSSINGQAMQRGLPEDFDSWSSLGNDEWSYAKVLPYFRKSENDLDIRDDFHGTEGPMPVRRRQSGPWPDIQKAFHAACLQAGFGTTEDTNGPNPSGVGVAPSNNLDGMRMSAAITHLNPMRHCLNLTVRGRVFVRKVLIKDLKAVGVEVESGGEVFNVEADRVVVSAGAIKSPHLLMLSGIGPEDQLQQFGIPTVNEVPGVGQNLWNHLSAQITFKVKEGITLAADADAVHFALHYTSQGSSAINDMLLRTSPVVDQRQERVPGVRTKYLIGEVPPDRVARISCTLGLPDGSGYVRLASADPQVQPSFNYRYLQHPNDIRRVREGLRFAI
;
A
#
# COMPACT_ATOMS: atom_id res chain seq x y z
N MET A 1 17.78 -23.79 15.32
CA MET A 1 18.39 -22.46 15.52
C MET A 1 17.32 -21.57 16.11
N LYS A 2 17.66 -20.83 17.18
CA LYS A 2 16.73 -19.95 17.88
C LYS A 2 17.14 -18.49 17.64
N TYR A 3 16.17 -17.62 17.39
CA TYR A 3 16.35 -16.18 17.22
C TYR A 3 15.68 -15.40 18.36
N ASP A 4 16.15 -14.19 18.64
CA ASP A 4 15.47 -13.30 19.59
C ASP A 4 14.17 -12.77 18.98
N VAL A 5 14.22 -12.43 17.68
CA VAL A 5 13.06 -11.92 16.94
C VAL A 5 12.95 -12.58 15.56
N VAL A 6 11.78 -13.16 15.27
CA VAL A 6 11.38 -13.53 13.91
C VAL A 6 10.33 -12.54 13.41
N ILE A 7 10.55 -11.95 12.25
CA ILE A 7 9.62 -11.06 11.57
C ILE A 7 9.03 -11.81 10.37
N VAL A 8 7.71 -11.92 10.33
CA VAL A 8 6.97 -12.63 9.27
C VAL A 8 6.43 -11.62 8.26
N GLY A 9 7.00 -11.61 7.07
CA GLY A 9 6.65 -10.68 5.99
C GLY A 9 7.73 -9.62 5.81
N GLY A 10 8.43 -9.68 4.69
CA GLY A 10 9.48 -8.76 4.28
C GLY A 10 8.96 -7.46 3.66
N GLY A 11 7.72 -7.06 3.93
CA GLY A 11 7.10 -5.85 3.41
C GLY A 11 7.75 -4.56 3.90
N ALA A 12 7.14 -3.41 3.63
CA ALA A 12 7.67 -2.11 4.06
C ALA A 12 7.93 -2.06 5.58
N ALA A 13 6.91 -2.40 6.39
CA ALA A 13 7.04 -2.45 7.84
C ALA A 13 8.08 -3.47 8.31
N GLY A 14 8.05 -4.70 7.76
CA GLY A 14 9.00 -5.76 8.13
C GLY A 14 10.45 -5.41 7.80
N SER A 15 10.69 -4.78 6.64
CA SER A 15 12.01 -4.28 6.23
C SER A 15 12.53 -3.20 7.18
N VAL A 16 11.68 -2.23 7.54
CA VAL A 16 12.04 -1.17 8.50
C VAL A 16 12.33 -1.76 9.88
N LEU A 17 11.46 -2.63 10.39
CA LEU A 17 11.60 -3.27 11.70
C LEU A 17 12.87 -4.11 11.78
N ALA A 18 13.15 -4.93 10.77
CA ALA A 18 14.36 -5.74 10.72
C ALA A 18 15.62 -4.87 10.77
N SER A 19 15.63 -3.79 9.99
CA SER A 19 16.75 -2.84 9.93
C SER A 19 16.99 -2.16 11.27
N ARG A 20 15.92 -1.66 11.91
CA ARG A 20 16.03 -0.97 13.21
C ARG A 20 16.40 -1.90 14.35
N LEU A 21 15.88 -3.13 14.38
CA LEU A 21 16.28 -4.11 15.38
C LEU A 21 17.73 -4.56 15.20
N ALA A 22 18.21 -4.64 13.95
CA ALA A 22 19.58 -5.01 13.64
C ALA A 22 20.63 -3.99 14.15
N GLU A 23 20.26 -2.72 14.34
CA GLU A 23 21.13 -1.69 14.95
C GLU A 23 21.64 -2.13 16.34
N ASN A 24 20.87 -2.95 17.07
CA ASN A 24 21.33 -3.57 18.31
C ASN A 24 21.98 -4.94 18.03
N GLN A 25 23.32 -4.97 18.04
CA GLN A 25 24.11 -6.18 17.76
C GLN A 25 23.83 -7.36 18.70
N ASN A 26 23.24 -7.11 19.88
CA ASN A 26 22.86 -8.15 20.85
C ASN A 26 21.49 -8.77 20.59
N THR A 27 20.81 -8.41 19.49
CA THR A 27 19.51 -8.97 19.10
C THR A 27 19.64 -9.70 17.78
N SER A 28 19.47 -11.02 17.81
CA SER A 28 19.41 -11.86 16.61
C SER A 28 18.04 -11.75 15.93
N VAL A 29 18.02 -11.34 14.67
CA VAL A 29 16.82 -11.04 13.90
C VAL A 29 16.76 -11.93 12.67
N LEU A 30 15.62 -12.59 12.46
CA LEU A 30 15.31 -13.31 11.23
C LEU A 30 14.11 -12.67 10.54
N LEU A 31 14.31 -12.17 9.32
CA LEU A 31 13.24 -11.68 8.44
C LEU A 31 12.89 -12.76 7.42
N LEU A 32 11.63 -13.18 7.41
CA LEU A 32 11.10 -14.19 6.48
C LEU A 32 10.13 -13.57 5.47
N GLU A 33 10.33 -13.89 4.19
CA GLU A 33 9.47 -13.44 3.09
C GLU A 33 9.14 -14.60 2.15
N ALA A 34 7.87 -14.71 1.75
CA ALA A 34 7.41 -15.76 0.85
C ALA A 34 7.89 -15.54 -0.59
N GLY A 35 8.02 -14.28 -1.00
CA GLY A 35 8.58 -13.89 -2.30
C GLY A 35 10.11 -13.96 -2.37
N PRO A 36 10.68 -13.72 -3.57
CA PRO A 36 12.13 -13.69 -3.74
C PRO A 36 12.80 -12.55 -2.96
N ASP A 37 14.09 -12.75 -2.68
CA ASP A 37 15.01 -11.74 -2.17
C ASP A 37 16.08 -11.43 -3.23
N TYR A 38 16.42 -10.16 -3.39
CA TYR A 38 17.45 -9.66 -4.30
C TYR A 38 18.44 -8.80 -3.51
N PRO A 39 19.41 -9.42 -2.79
CA PRO A 39 20.34 -8.70 -1.94
C PRO A 39 21.32 -7.83 -2.72
N ASP A 40 21.67 -8.24 -3.95
CA ASP A 40 22.48 -7.45 -4.88
C ASP A 40 21.57 -6.63 -5.81
N PRO A 41 21.61 -5.29 -5.74
CA PRO A 41 20.82 -4.42 -6.61
C PRO A 41 21.08 -4.62 -8.10
N ALA A 42 22.23 -5.17 -8.50
CA ALA A 42 22.52 -5.49 -9.90
C ALA A 42 21.60 -6.60 -10.45
N ASN A 43 21.07 -7.45 -9.57
CA ASN A 43 20.18 -8.56 -9.93
C ASN A 43 18.69 -8.23 -9.74
N LEU A 44 18.34 -6.99 -9.41
CA LEU A 44 16.95 -6.57 -9.32
C LEU A 44 16.29 -6.63 -10.71
N PRO A 45 15.17 -7.34 -10.87
CA PRO A 45 14.41 -7.34 -12.12
C PRO A 45 13.96 -5.93 -12.48
N ASP A 46 13.94 -5.60 -13.76
CA ASP A 46 13.55 -4.27 -14.25
C ASP A 46 12.14 -3.86 -13.79
N GLU A 47 11.21 -4.82 -13.68
CA GLU A 47 9.85 -4.61 -13.18
C GLU A 47 9.76 -4.17 -11.71
N ILE A 48 10.79 -4.47 -10.93
CA ILE A 48 10.93 -4.04 -9.53
C ILE A 48 11.78 -2.77 -9.45
N LYS A 49 12.89 -2.75 -10.19
CA LYS A 49 13.88 -1.69 -10.14
C LYS A 49 13.34 -0.36 -10.65
N PHE A 50 12.60 -0.38 -11.75
CA PHE A 50 12.17 0.83 -12.42
C PHE A 50 10.70 1.15 -12.18
N GLY A 51 10.42 2.45 -12.04
CA GLY A 51 9.09 2.96 -11.74
C GLY A 51 8.18 3.20 -12.94
N HIS A 52 8.70 3.08 -14.16
CA HIS A 52 7.95 3.34 -15.39
C HIS A 52 7.07 2.16 -15.83
N THR A 53 7.19 1.01 -15.18
CA THR A 53 6.38 -0.18 -15.44
C THR A 53 5.50 -0.50 -14.24
N ARG A 54 4.33 -1.06 -14.54
CA ARG A 54 3.39 -1.60 -13.55
C ARG A 54 3.23 -3.11 -13.66
N TYR A 55 4.14 -3.78 -14.36
CA TYR A 55 4.06 -5.22 -14.58
C TYR A 55 4.17 -6.03 -13.28
N ALA A 56 4.95 -5.56 -12.30
CA ALA A 56 5.03 -6.20 -10.99
C ALA A 56 3.70 -6.18 -10.20
N GLU A 57 2.75 -5.34 -10.58
CA GLU A 57 1.38 -5.36 -10.04
C GLU A 57 0.46 -6.31 -10.81
N SER A 58 0.87 -6.86 -11.96
CA SER A 58 0.08 -7.77 -12.78
C SER A 58 -0.18 -9.09 -12.04
N PRO A 59 -1.33 -9.76 -12.27
CA PRO A 59 -1.54 -11.12 -11.80
C PRO A 59 -0.49 -12.12 -12.30
N ASP A 60 0.15 -11.82 -13.42
CA ASP A 60 1.13 -12.71 -14.06
C ASP A 60 2.55 -12.58 -13.49
N SER A 61 2.83 -11.53 -12.70
CA SER A 61 4.16 -11.34 -12.10
C SER A 61 4.36 -12.26 -10.90
N GLU A 62 5.53 -12.89 -10.81
CA GLU A 62 5.90 -13.72 -9.65
C GLU A 62 6.04 -12.90 -8.36
N HIS A 63 6.26 -11.58 -8.47
CA HIS A 63 6.40 -10.64 -7.36
C HIS A 63 5.06 -10.14 -6.81
N ASN A 64 3.95 -10.64 -7.34
CA ASN A 64 2.61 -10.35 -6.86
C ASN A 64 2.02 -11.58 -6.17
N TRP A 65 1.33 -11.37 -5.06
CA TRP A 65 0.43 -12.38 -4.50
C TRP A 65 -0.80 -12.59 -5.38
N ALA A 66 -1.15 -11.60 -6.20
CA ALA A 66 -2.27 -11.65 -7.14
C ALA A 66 -3.59 -12.09 -6.47
N LEU A 67 -3.87 -11.52 -5.30
CA LEU A 67 -5.05 -11.89 -4.51
C LEU A 67 -6.34 -11.59 -5.27
N ARG A 68 -7.41 -12.32 -4.93
CA ARG A 68 -8.77 -12.03 -5.39
C ARG A 68 -9.64 -11.66 -4.21
N GLY A 69 -10.21 -10.46 -4.26
CA GLY A 69 -11.08 -9.92 -3.22
C GLY A 69 -12.40 -9.44 -3.79
N THR A 70 -13.44 -9.40 -2.97
CA THR A 70 -14.77 -8.95 -3.39
C THR A 70 -14.92 -7.45 -3.17
N ILE A 71 -15.46 -6.72 -4.14
CA ILE A 71 -15.83 -5.30 -3.96
C ILE A 71 -17.09 -5.22 -3.07
N THR A 72 -18.16 -5.85 -3.56
CA THR A 72 -19.46 -6.09 -2.94
C THR A 72 -20.01 -7.39 -3.52
N ASP A 73 -21.00 -8.00 -2.86
CA ASP A 73 -21.58 -9.26 -3.35
C ASP A 73 -22.21 -9.11 -4.76
N GLU A 74 -22.68 -7.91 -5.10
CA GLU A 74 -23.25 -7.59 -6.41
C GLU A 74 -22.19 -7.36 -7.50
N GLN A 75 -21.06 -6.74 -7.16
CA GLN A 75 -20.01 -6.40 -8.13
C GLN A 75 -18.98 -7.51 -8.32
N GLY A 76 -18.92 -8.47 -7.40
CA GLY A 76 -18.06 -9.64 -7.49
C GLY A 76 -16.58 -9.37 -7.22
N GLU A 77 -15.74 -10.27 -7.70
CA GLU A 77 -14.31 -10.29 -7.41
C GLU A 77 -13.49 -9.36 -8.30
N ILE A 78 -12.46 -8.79 -7.68
CA ILE A 78 -11.37 -8.07 -8.32
C ILE A 78 -10.04 -8.68 -7.95
N HIS A 79 -9.08 -8.48 -8.83
CA HIS A 79 -7.67 -8.68 -8.51
C HIS A 79 -7.18 -7.55 -7.60
N VAL A 80 -6.43 -7.93 -6.58
CA VAL A 80 -5.78 -7.06 -5.60
C VAL A 80 -4.29 -7.35 -5.64
N ALA A 81 -3.51 -6.35 -6.07
CA ALA A 81 -2.06 -6.44 -6.06
C ALA A 81 -1.55 -6.32 -4.62
N GLN A 82 -0.75 -7.28 -4.19
CA GLN A 82 -0.01 -7.24 -2.94
C GLN A 82 1.39 -7.80 -3.20
N GLY A 83 2.43 -7.03 -2.87
CA GLY A 83 3.81 -7.45 -3.13
C GLY A 83 4.16 -8.76 -2.42
N LYS A 84 4.71 -9.70 -3.19
CA LYS A 84 5.29 -10.97 -2.79
C LYS A 84 6.76 -10.97 -3.22
N VAL A 85 7.56 -10.16 -2.55
CA VAL A 85 9.00 -9.93 -2.77
C VAL A 85 9.53 -9.15 -1.57
N ILE A 86 10.82 -9.23 -1.25
CA ILE A 86 11.41 -8.37 -0.22
C ILE A 86 11.14 -6.88 -0.54
N GLY A 87 10.70 -6.13 0.47
CA GLY A 87 10.13 -4.78 0.40
C GLY A 87 8.60 -4.75 0.21
N GLY A 88 7.98 -5.88 -0.17
CA GLY A 88 6.53 -6.05 -0.35
C GLY A 88 5.93 -5.01 -1.28
N GLY A 89 4.83 -4.37 -0.86
CA GLY A 89 4.16 -3.33 -1.65
C GLY A 89 5.08 -2.19 -2.07
N SER A 90 6.08 -1.81 -1.26
CA SER A 90 7.02 -0.73 -1.63
C SER A 90 7.90 -1.08 -2.85
N SER A 91 8.04 -2.36 -3.16
CA SER A 91 8.80 -2.86 -4.32
C SER A 91 7.97 -2.93 -5.60
N ILE A 92 6.64 -2.79 -5.53
CA ILE A 92 5.75 -2.91 -6.70
C ILE A 92 4.75 -1.75 -6.90
N ASN A 93 4.57 -0.87 -5.91
CA ASN A 93 3.51 0.14 -5.89
C ASN A 93 3.68 1.28 -6.93
N GLY A 94 2.79 2.27 -6.91
CA GLY A 94 2.86 3.46 -7.76
C GLY A 94 3.81 4.57 -7.30
N GLN A 95 4.63 4.36 -6.26
CA GLN A 95 5.66 5.30 -5.77
C GLN A 95 5.18 6.67 -5.32
N ALA A 96 3.88 6.84 -5.11
CA ALA A 96 3.33 8.01 -4.44
C ALA A 96 3.75 7.97 -2.96
N MET A 97 4.34 9.06 -2.48
CA MET A 97 4.86 9.18 -1.12
C MET A 97 3.96 10.13 -0.32
N GLN A 98 2.70 9.72 -0.10
CA GLN A 98 1.73 10.53 0.65
C GLN A 98 1.76 10.19 2.15
N ARG A 99 1.61 11.22 2.99
CA ARG A 99 1.41 11.07 4.44
C ARG A 99 -0.08 11.05 4.80
N GLY A 100 -0.39 10.42 5.93
CA GLY A 100 -1.66 10.65 6.61
C GLY A 100 -1.72 12.05 7.21
N LEU A 101 -2.93 12.54 7.45
CA LEU A 101 -3.18 13.84 8.06
C LEU A 101 -2.99 13.78 9.58
N PRO A 102 -2.70 14.91 10.26
CA PRO A 102 -2.61 14.94 11.72
C PRO A 102 -3.82 14.30 12.43
N GLU A 103 -5.01 14.59 11.92
CA GLU A 103 -6.28 14.11 12.47
C GLU A 103 -6.42 12.58 12.37
N ASP A 104 -5.78 11.93 11.39
CA ASP A 104 -5.80 10.47 11.25
C ASP A 104 -5.16 9.82 12.49
N PHE A 105 -4.02 10.35 12.92
CA PHE A 105 -3.23 9.85 14.06
C PHE A 105 -3.85 10.24 15.39
N ASP A 106 -4.35 11.47 15.50
CA ASP A 106 -5.06 11.92 16.70
C ASP A 106 -6.36 11.14 16.90
N SER A 107 -7.01 10.69 15.81
CA SER A 107 -8.15 9.78 15.89
C SER A 107 -7.75 8.43 16.53
N TRP A 108 -6.60 7.85 16.17
CA TRP A 108 -6.12 6.61 16.79
C TRP A 108 -5.84 6.80 18.28
N SER A 109 -5.25 7.94 18.65
CA SER A 109 -5.06 8.33 20.05
C SER A 109 -6.38 8.41 20.81
N SER A 110 -7.41 9.03 20.21
CA SER A 110 -8.74 9.15 20.81
C SER A 110 -9.46 7.80 20.99
N LEU A 111 -9.11 6.80 20.17
CA LEU A 111 -9.62 5.42 20.28
C LEU A 111 -8.88 4.58 21.35
N GLY A 112 -7.94 5.18 22.08
CA GLY A 112 -7.21 4.56 23.19
C GLY A 112 -5.77 4.16 22.87
N ASN A 113 -5.25 4.53 21.69
CA ASN A 113 -3.86 4.27 21.31
C ASN A 113 -3.00 5.53 21.48
N ASP A 114 -2.84 5.98 22.72
CA ASP A 114 -2.27 7.27 23.09
C ASP A 114 -0.81 7.49 22.63
N GLU A 115 -0.08 6.42 22.35
CA GLU A 115 1.27 6.45 21.77
C GLU A 115 1.32 6.86 20.28
N TRP A 116 0.17 7.01 19.62
CA TRP A 116 0.08 7.22 18.17
C TRP A 116 -0.54 8.55 17.75
N SER A 117 -0.58 9.56 18.62
CA SER A 117 -0.96 10.92 18.21
C SER A 117 0.01 11.49 17.17
N TYR A 118 -0.43 12.49 16.38
CA TYR A 118 0.40 13.06 15.31
C TYR A 118 1.74 13.57 15.85
N ALA A 119 1.70 14.26 16.99
CA ALA A 119 2.90 14.78 17.65
C ALA A 119 3.91 13.67 18.01
N LYS A 120 3.45 12.47 18.36
CA LYS A 120 4.32 11.33 18.70
C LYS A 120 4.87 10.61 17.46
N VAL A 121 4.12 10.59 16.35
CA VAL A 121 4.57 9.95 15.10
C VAL A 121 5.41 10.86 14.20
N LEU A 122 5.25 12.19 14.28
CA LEU A 122 5.97 13.15 13.44
C LEU A 122 7.50 12.97 13.48
N PRO A 123 8.16 12.74 14.64
CA PRO A 123 9.59 12.44 14.67
C PRO A 123 9.97 11.20 13.84
N TYR A 124 9.09 10.19 13.74
CA TYR A 124 9.34 8.99 12.94
C TYR A 124 9.11 9.22 11.45
N PHE A 125 8.16 10.06 11.06
CA PHE A 125 8.05 10.53 9.68
C PHE A 125 9.32 11.25 9.24
N ARG A 126 9.77 12.23 10.03
CA ARG A 126 11.04 12.94 9.81
C ARG A 126 12.25 11.99 9.79
N LYS A 127 12.30 10.99 10.68
CA LYS A 127 13.40 10.01 10.72
C LYS A 127 13.42 9.09 9.50
N SER A 128 12.27 8.81 8.90
CA SER A 128 12.16 7.87 7.77
C SER A 128 12.60 8.51 6.45
N GLU A 129 12.38 9.82 6.30
CA GLU A 129 12.51 10.48 5.00
C GLU A 129 13.72 11.41 4.86
N ASN A 130 14.10 11.61 3.60
CA ASN A 130 14.98 12.65 3.10
C ASN A 130 14.23 13.39 1.99
N ASP A 131 13.49 14.43 2.37
CA ASP A 131 12.78 15.32 1.45
C ASP A 131 13.79 16.23 0.75
N LEU A 132 13.81 16.14 -0.59
CA LEU A 132 14.76 16.85 -1.43
C LEU A 132 14.29 18.26 -1.80
N ASP A 133 13.01 18.58 -1.57
CA ASP A 133 12.38 19.83 -2.01
C ASP A 133 11.94 20.73 -0.86
N ILE A 134 11.58 20.16 0.30
CA ILE A 134 11.09 20.91 1.46
C ILE A 134 12.03 20.75 2.65
N ARG A 135 12.34 21.86 3.34
CA ARG A 135 13.19 21.90 4.53
C ARG A 135 12.54 22.73 5.62
N ASP A 136 11.87 22.06 6.56
CA ASP A 136 11.14 22.70 7.66
C ASP A 136 11.03 21.81 8.92
N ASP A 137 10.12 22.16 9.82
CA ASP A 137 9.85 21.44 11.07
C ASP A 137 8.93 20.21 10.90
N PHE A 138 8.38 19.96 9.71
CA PHE A 138 7.56 18.78 9.41
C PHE A 138 8.29 17.71 8.60
N HIS A 139 9.36 18.07 7.89
CA HIS A 139 10.07 17.17 6.99
C HIS A 139 11.48 16.77 7.46
N GLY A 140 11.83 15.53 7.17
CA GLY A 140 13.16 14.96 7.37
C GLY A 140 14.07 15.22 6.19
N THR A 141 15.37 15.38 6.42
CA THR A 141 16.37 15.64 5.36
C THR A 141 17.55 14.67 5.40
N GLU A 142 17.47 13.65 6.26
CA GLU A 142 18.58 12.71 6.53
C GLU A 142 18.13 11.24 6.55
N GLY A 143 16.82 10.99 6.47
CA GLY A 143 16.28 9.64 6.51
C GLY A 143 16.62 8.83 5.25
N PRO A 144 16.50 7.49 5.32
CA PRO A 144 16.86 6.62 4.21
C PRO A 144 15.94 6.72 2.99
N MET A 145 14.69 7.16 3.15
CA MET A 145 13.71 7.22 2.06
C MET A 145 13.75 8.59 1.37
N PRO A 146 14.24 8.69 0.12
CA PRO A 146 14.19 9.96 -0.59
C PRO A 146 12.76 10.30 -0.99
N VAL A 147 12.40 11.57 -0.87
CA VAL A 147 11.08 12.11 -1.24
C VAL A 147 11.30 13.30 -2.17
N ARG A 148 10.59 13.32 -3.30
CA ARG A 148 10.63 14.44 -4.24
C ARG A 148 9.31 14.73 -4.92
N ARG A 149 9.04 16.00 -5.13
CA ARG A 149 8.00 16.63 -5.95
C ARG A 149 8.68 17.06 -7.25
N ARG A 150 8.32 16.43 -8.36
CA ARG A 150 8.88 16.81 -9.66
C ARG A 150 8.28 18.14 -10.09
N GLN A 151 9.02 19.23 -9.90
CA GLN A 151 8.59 20.59 -10.26
C GLN A 151 9.31 21.14 -11.50
N SER A 152 10.46 20.57 -11.87
CA SER A 152 11.25 20.95 -13.04
C SER A 152 10.89 20.11 -14.27
N GLY A 153 10.93 20.71 -15.47
CA GLY A 153 10.68 20.04 -16.74
C GLY A 153 9.32 20.39 -17.35
N PRO A 154 9.05 19.94 -18.60
CA PRO A 154 7.78 20.21 -19.24
C PRO A 154 6.64 19.50 -18.52
N TRP A 155 5.60 20.23 -18.14
CA TRP A 155 4.37 19.61 -17.63
C TRP A 155 3.66 18.87 -18.78
N PRO A 156 3.24 17.61 -18.59
CA PRO A 156 2.39 16.95 -19.57
C PRO A 156 1.11 17.74 -19.81
N ASP A 157 0.57 17.74 -21.03
CA ASP A 157 -0.58 18.57 -21.38
C ASP A 157 -1.83 18.25 -20.55
N ILE A 158 -2.03 16.98 -20.20
CA ILE A 158 -3.10 16.56 -19.29
C ILE A 158 -2.93 17.17 -17.88
N GLN A 159 -1.70 17.30 -17.40
CA GLN A 159 -1.39 17.84 -16.08
C GLN A 159 -1.57 19.36 -16.05
N LYS A 160 -1.17 20.06 -17.12
CA LYS A 160 -1.47 21.50 -17.31
C LYS A 160 -2.98 21.76 -17.32
N ALA A 161 -3.73 20.96 -18.10
CA ALA A 161 -5.17 21.09 -18.21
C ALA A 161 -5.87 20.82 -16.88
N PHE A 162 -5.44 19.78 -16.16
CA PHE A 162 -5.98 19.45 -14.84
C PHE A 162 -5.73 20.56 -13.82
N HIS A 163 -4.49 21.05 -13.72
CA HIS A 163 -4.16 22.16 -12.83
C HIS A 163 -5.00 23.41 -13.15
N ALA A 164 -5.08 23.81 -14.41
CA ALA A 164 -5.90 24.96 -14.83
C ALA A 164 -7.40 24.76 -14.53
N ALA A 165 -7.94 23.56 -14.74
CA ALA A 165 -9.33 23.24 -14.43
C ALA A 165 -9.63 23.33 -12.92
N CYS A 166 -8.71 22.85 -12.07
CA CYS A 166 -8.86 22.97 -10.62
C CYS A 166 -8.96 24.45 -10.18
N LEU A 167 -8.08 25.31 -10.71
CA LEU A 167 -8.12 26.75 -10.41
C LEU A 167 -9.42 27.41 -10.90
N GLN A 168 -9.89 27.06 -12.11
CA GLN A 168 -11.14 27.58 -12.66
C GLN A 168 -12.37 27.14 -11.86
N ALA A 169 -12.31 25.94 -11.26
CA ALA A 169 -13.33 25.44 -10.34
C ALA A 169 -13.27 26.10 -8.94
N GLY A 170 -12.32 27.01 -8.71
CA GLY A 170 -12.19 27.77 -7.46
C GLY A 170 -11.32 27.11 -6.39
N PHE A 171 -10.63 26.01 -6.72
CA PHE A 171 -9.67 25.41 -5.79
C PHE A 171 -8.37 26.21 -5.74
N GLY A 172 -7.80 26.35 -4.54
CA GLY A 172 -6.48 26.93 -4.34
C GLY A 172 -5.34 25.99 -4.77
N THR A 173 -4.11 26.45 -4.58
CA THR A 173 -2.90 25.61 -4.74
C THR A 173 -2.33 25.24 -3.38
N THR A 174 -1.60 24.12 -3.33
CA THR A 174 -0.73 23.77 -2.21
C THR A 174 0.67 23.47 -2.71
N GLU A 175 1.68 23.98 -2.01
CA GLU A 175 3.09 23.67 -2.28
C GLU A 175 3.46 22.29 -1.71
N ASP A 176 2.73 21.83 -0.69
CA ASP A 176 3.03 20.61 0.03
C ASP A 176 1.80 19.75 0.31
N THR A 177 1.66 18.68 -0.47
CA THR A 177 0.60 17.69 -0.25
C THR A 177 0.89 16.70 0.88
N ASN A 178 2.07 16.78 1.52
CA ASN A 178 2.44 16.07 2.75
C ASN A 178 2.47 16.99 3.99
N GLY A 179 2.11 18.26 3.82
CA GLY A 179 2.06 19.23 4.89
C GLY A 179 0.84 19.00 5.79
N PRO A 180 0.75 19.75 6.91
CA PRO A 180 -0.36 19.58 7.86
C PRO A 180 -1.74 19.93 7.27
N ASN A 181 -1.79 20.68 6.17
CA ASN A 181 -3.04 20.94 5.44
C ASN A 181 -2.81 20.92 3.92
N PRO A 182 -3.00 19.77 3.26
CA PRO A 182 -2.70 19.62 1.84
C PRO A 182 -3.82 20.11 0.90
N SER A 183 -4.72 20.98 1.37
CA SER A 183 -5.89 21.41 0.59
C SER A 183 -5.53 22.18 -0.67
N GLY A 184 -6.20 21.86 -1.78
CA GLY A 184 -5.96 22.46 -3.09
C GLY A 184 -5.15 21.55 -4.03
N VAL A 185 -4.82 22.10 -5.20
CA VAL A 185 -4.04 21.39 -6.22
C VAL A 185 -2.54 21.58 -5.97
N GLY A 186 -1.81 20.48 -5.89
CA GLY A 186 -0.36 20.48 -5.66
C GLY A 186 0.34 19.30 -6.32
N VAL A 187 1.67 19.37 -6.41
CA VAL A 187 2.46 18.28 -6.97
C VAL A 187 2.51 17.13 -5.97
N ALA A 188 2.21 15.93 -6.43
CA ALA A 188 2.28 14.72 -5.62
C ALA A 188 3.75 14.34 -5.38
N PRO A 189 4.18 14.14 -4.12
CA PRO A 189 5.51 13.64 -3.80
C PRO A 189 5.65 12.17 -4.20
N SER A 190 6.87 11.79 -4.54
CA SER A 190 7.23 10.44 -4.95
C SER A 190 8.56 10.00 -4.35
N ASN A 191 8.73 8.71 -4.17
CA ASN A 191 10.01 8.08 -3.83
C ASN A 191 10.66 7.45 -5.08
N ASN A 192 10.58 8.14 -6.22
CA ASN A 192 11.20 7.76 -7.48
C ASN A 192 12.38 8.71 -7.79
N LEU A 193 13.61 8.21 -7.72
CA LEU A 193 14.80 8.95 -8.12
C LEU A 193 15.20 8.58 -9.54
N ASP A 194 14.90 9.47 -10.49
CA ASP A 194 15.37 9.42 -11.88
C ASP A 194 15.06 8.07 -12.56
N GLY A 195 13.79 7.68 -12.44
CA GLY A 195 13.25 6.44 -12.98
C GLY A 195 13.38 5.24 -12.05
N MET A 196 14.21 5.33 -11.00
CA MET A 196 14.46 4.24 -10.06
C MET A 196 13.51 4.28 -8.87
N ARG A 197 12.93 3.12 -8.57
CA ARG A 197 12.08 2.91 -7.40
C ARG A 197 12.92 2.79 -6.13
N MET A 198 12.59 3.59 -5.12
CA MET A 198 13.24 3.55 -3.82
C MET A 198 12.38 2.79 -2.81
N SER A 199 12.40 1.45 -2.87
CA SER A 199 11.61 0.61 -1.96
C SER A 199 12.17 0.60 -0.53
N ALA A 200 11.39 0.11 0.44
CA ALA A 200 11.87 -0.12 1.81
C ALA A 200 13.01 -1.15 1.87
N ALA A 201 13.04 -2.10 0.92
CA ALA A 201 14.14 -3.04 0.78
C ALA A 201 15.45 -2.33 0.42
N ILE A 202 15.40 -1.43 -0.57
CA ILE A 202 16.57 -0.68 -1.03
C ILE A 202 17.03 0.34 0.03
N THR A 203 16.08 1.07 0.61
CA THR A 203 16.39 2.24 1.44
C THR A 203 16.70 1.87 2.89
N HIS A 204 15.96 0.92 3.48
CA HIS A 204 16.12 0.57 4.90
C HIS A 204 16.90 -0.73 5.07
N LEU A 205 16.50 -1.80 4.36
CA LEU A 205 17.03 -3.14 4.60
C LEU A 205 18.43 -3.37 4.03
N ASN A 206 18.66 -3.02 2.77
CA ASN A 206 19.93 -3.28 2.10
C ASN A 206 21.14 -2.66 2.81
N PRO A 207 21.09 -1.41 3.33
CA PRO A 207 22.19 -0.86 4.11
C PRO A 207 22.55 -1.68 5.35
N MET A 208 21.60 -2.41 5.93
CA MET A 208 21.79 -3.19 7.16
C MET A 208 22.19 -4.65 6.94
N ARG A 209 22.30 -5.12 5.69
CA ARG A 209 22.64 -6.53 5.40
C ARG A 209 24.04 -6.95 5.83
N HIS A 210 24.92 -5.99 6.11
CA HIS A 210 26.26 -6.26 6.64
C HIS A 210 26.25 -6.66 8.13
N CYS A 211 25.13 -6.43 8.84
CA CYS A 211 25.01 -6.75 10.25
C CYS A 211 24.93 -8.26 10.47
N LEU A 212 25.88 -8.81 11.23
CA LEU A 212 25.98 -10.27 11.48
C LEU A 212 24.80 -10.86 12.25
N ASN A 213 24.05 -10.03 12.97
CA ASN A 213 22.87 -10.40 13.75
C ASN A 213 21.56 -10.35 12.93
N LEU A 214 21.61 -9.99 11.64
CA LEU A 214 20.44 -9.96 10.76
C LEU A 214 20.52 -11.04 9.69
N THR A 215 19.55 -11.94 9.71
CA THR A 215 19.34 -12.94 8.64
C THR A 215 18.08 -12.58 7.85
N VAL A 216 18.21 -12.43 6.53
CA VAL A 216 17.08 -12.21 5.60
C VAL A 216 16.90 -13.44 4.73
N ARG A 217 15.67 -13.97 4.64
CA ARG A 217 15.36 -15.15 3.81
C ARG A 217 14.10 -14.92 2.99
N GLY A 218 14.27 -14.81 1.68
CA GLY A 218 13.19 -14.91 0.71
C GLY A 218 12.85 -16.38 0.39
N ARG A 219 11.73 -16.58 -0.30
CA ARG A 219 11.15 -17.89 -0.67
C ARG A 219 10.90 -18.80 0.54
N VAL A 220 10.54 -18.20 1.68
CA VAL A 220 10.13 -18.90 2.91
C VAL A 220 8.69 -18.54 3.24
N PHE A 221 7.79 -19.50 3.11
CA PHE A 221 6.37 -19.31 3.37
C PHE A 221 6.05 -19.68 4.83
N VAL A 222 5.60 -18.70 5.63
CA VAL A 222 5.21 -18.95 7.02
C VAL A 222 3.77 -19.46 7.06
N ARG A 223 3.59 -20.64 7.66
CA ARG A 223 2.32 -21.38 7.69
C ARG A 223 1.46 -21.03 8.90
N LYS A 224 2.08 -20.91 10.07
CA LYS A 224 1.44 -20.48 11.33
C LYS A 224 2.48 -20.02 12.36
N VAL A 225 2.03 -19.25 13.34
CA VAL A 225 2.78 -18.95 14.57
C VAL A 225 2.64 -20.13 15.52
N LEU A 226 3.74 -20.55 16.13
CA LEU A 226 3.76 -21.60 17.15
C LEU A 226 3.55 -20.96 18.52
N ILE A 227 2.53 -21.43 19.24
CA ILE A 227 2.12 -20.84 20.51
C ILE A 227 2.09 -21.93 21.59
N LYS A 228 2.65 -21.61 22.75
CA LYS A 228 2.62 -22.44 23.95
C LYS A 228 2.30 -21.56 25.15
N ASP A 229 1.30 -21.94 25.95
CA ASP A 229 0.89 -21.20 27.15
C ASP A 229 0.67 -19.70 26.89
N LEU A 230 -0.05 -19.39 25.79
CA LEU A 230 -0.31 -18.02 25.28
C LEU A 230 0.95 -17.20 24.92
N LYS A 231 2.11 -17.85 24.80
CA LYS A 231 3.37 -17.24 24.35
C LYS A 231 3.74 -17.75 22.96
N ALA A 232 4.03 -16.84 22.04
CA ALA A 232 4.65 -17.20 20.76
C ALA A 232 6.07 -17.75 21.02
N VAL A 233 6.37 -18.94 20.48
CA VAL A 233 7.66 -19.62 20.65
C VAL A 233 8.41 -19.83 19.33
N GLY A 234 7.83 -19.38 18.22
CA GLY A 234 8.40 -19.56 16.90
C GLY A 234 7.35 -19.57 15.79
N VAL A 235 7.74 -20.06 14.63
CA VAL A 235 6.88 -20.19 13.45
C VAL A 235 7.12 -21.54 12.75
N GLU A 236 6.06 -22.10 12.18
CA GLU A 236 6.15 -23.21 11.22
C GLU A 236 6.31 -22.59 9.82
N VAL A 237 7.31 -23.05 9.06
CA VAL A 237 7.67 -22.48 7.77
C VAL A 237 7.82 -23.58 6.72
N GLU A 238 7.62 -23.20 5.47
CA GLU A 238 7.86 -24.03 4.29
C GLU A 238 8.91 -23.36 3.40
N SER A 239 9.94 -24.11 3.03
CA SER A 239 11.01 -23.63 2.16
C SER A 239 11.60 -24.80 1.39
N GLY A 240 11.76 -24.67 0.08
CA GLY A 240 12.32 -25.73 -0.77
C GLY A 240 11.50 -27.03 -0.78
N GLY A 241 10.20 -26.96 -0.47
CA GLY A 241 9.32 -28.12 -0.36
C GLY A 241 9.34 -28.84 1.00
N GLU A 242 10.13 -28.35 1.96
CA GLU A 242 10.20 -28.91 3.31
C GLU A 242 9.49 -28.01 4.32
N VAL A 243 8.79 -28.63 5.27
CA VAL A 243 8.13 -27.95 6.39
C VAL A 243 8.93 -28.20 7.67
N PHE A 244 9.29 -27.12 8.36
CA PHE A 244 10.05 -27.18 9.62
C PHE A 244 9.74 -25.99 10.54
N ASN A 245 10.19 -26.07 11.78
CA ASN A 245 9.98 -25.02 12.78
C ASN A 245 11.20 -24.14 12.93
N VAL A 246 10.98 -22.84 13.11
CA VAL A 246 11.99 -21.88 13.55
C VAL A 246 11.60 -21.32 14.91
N GLU A 247 12.48 -21.46 15.88
CA GLU A 247 12.25 -21.01 17.26
C GLU A 247 12.57 -19.52 17.42
N ALA A 248 11.75 -18.82 18.20
CA ALA A 248 11.92 -17.39 18.48
C ALA A 248 11.44 -17.00 19.88
N ASP A 249 12.10 -16.01 20.50
CA ASP A 249 11.60 -15.40 21.74
C ASP A 249 10.49 -14.36 21.50
N ARG A 250 10.49 -13.74 20.31
CA ARG A 250 9.44 -12.84 19.83
C ARG A 250 9.12 -13.12 18.37
N VAL A 251 7.83 -13.12 18.04
CA VAL A 251 7.35 -13.18 16.66
C VAL A 251 6.60 -11.90 16.35
N VAL A 252 6.99 -11.22 15.27
CA VAL A 252 6.33 -10.02 14.77
C VAL A 252 5.66 -10.34 13.44
N VAL A 253 4.34 -10.22 13.36
CA VAL A 253 3.59 -10.45 12.13
C VAL A 253 3.51 -9.14 11.33
N SER A 254 4.07 -9.15 10.13
CA SER A 254 4.15 -8.01 9.20
C SER A 254 3.79 -8.44 7.76
N ALA A 255 2.89 -9.42 7.63
CA ALA A 255 2.48 -10.02 6.35
C ALA A 255 1.49 -9.15 5.54
N GLY A 256 1.18 -7.94 6.01
CA GLY A 256 0.21 -7.00 5.41
C GLY A 256 -1.23 -7.21 5.87
N ALA A 257 -2.11 -6.27 5.54
CA ALA A 257 -3.46 -6.16 6.11
C ALA A 257 -4.38 -7.36 5.81
N ILE A 258 -4.13 -8.11 4.72
CA ILE A 258 -4.91 -9.31 4.38
C ILE A 258 -4.29 -10.58 4.98
N LYS A 259 -2.98 -10.77 4.82
CA LYS A 259 -2.32 -12.02 5.23
C LYS A 259 -1.96 -12.09 6.72
N SER A 260 -1.84 -10.96 7.41
CA SER A 260 -1.61 -10.94 8.87
C SER A 260 -2.80 -11.52 9.65
N PRO A 261 -4.06 -11.05 9.47
CA PRO A 261 -5.20 -11.68 10.14
C PRO A 261 -5.42 -13.11 9.67
N HIS A 262 -5.15 -13.43 8.41
CA HIS A 262 -5.18 -14.80 7.91
C HIS A 262 -4.23 -15.72 8.69
N LEU A 263 -2.97 -15.31 8.84
CA LEU A 263 -1.97 -16.06 9.58
C LEU A 263 -2.34 -16.21 11.06
N LEU A 264 -2.87 -15.16 11.69
CA LEU A 264 -3.33 -15.22 13.07
C LEU A 264 -4.45 -16.26 13.24
N MET A 265 -5.46 -16.26 12.35
CA MET A 265 -6.54 -17.24 12.38
C MET A 265 -6.00 -18.66 12.16
N LEU A 266 -5.11 -18.88 11.19
CA LEU A 266 -4.44 -20.18 10.98
C LEU A 266 -3.59 -20.63 12.17
N SER A 267 -3.21 -19.71 13.06
CA SER A 267 -2.49 -19.96 14.30
C SER A 267 -3.41 -20.16 15.51
N GLY A 268 -4.72 -20.20 15.31
CA GLY A 268 -5.71 -20.34 16.38
C GLY A 268 -6.05 -19.04 17.13
N ILE A 269 -5.69 -17.87 16.57
CA ILE A 269 -6.04 -16.56 17.12
C ILE A 269 -7.05 -15.88 16.19
N GLY A 270 -8.32 -15.83 16.60
CA GLY A 270 -9.34 -15.15 15.81
C GLY A 270 -10.77 -15.42 16.27
N PRO A 271 -11.77 -15.12 15.42
CA PRO A 271 -13.18 -15.37 15.74
C PRO A 271 -13.46 -16.86 15.91
N GLU A 272 -14.14 -17.24 16.98
CA GLU A 272 -14.39 -18.64 17.31
C GLU A 272 -15.14 -19.39 16.19
N ASP A 273 -16.13 -18.74 15.57
CA ASP A 273 -16.91 -19.31 14.46
C ASP A 273 -16.02 -19.70 13.27
N GLN A 274 -15.05 -18.83 12.92
CA GLN A 274 -14.09 -19.09 11.84
C GLN A 274 -13.16 -20.24 12.20
N LEU A 275 -12.63 -20.28 13.42
CA LEU A 275 -11.70 -21.33 13.85
C LEU A 275 -12.39 -22.70 13.89
N GLN A 276 -13.60 -22.77 14.46
CA GLN A 276 -14.40 -23.98 14.53
C GLN A 276 -14.80 -24.47 13.13
N GLN A 277 -15.24 -23.58 12.25
CA GLN A 277 -15.65 -23.92 10.88
C GLN A 277 -14.58 -24.68 10.11
N PHE A 278 -13.30 -24.33 10.31
CA PHE A 278 -12.17 -24.93 9.61
C PHE A 278 -11.38 -25.92 10.48
N GLY A 279 -11.88 -26.30 11.66
CA GLY A 279 -11.25 -27.28 12.54
C GLY A 279 -9.89 -26.85 13.10
N ILE A 280 -9.65 -25.54 13.23
CA ILE A 280 -8.41 -24.98 13.79
C ILE A 280 -8.58 -24.91 15.31
N PRO A 281 -7.67 -25.51 16.11
CA PRO A 281 -7.73 -25.41 17.56
C PRO A 281 -7.63 -23.95 18.02
N THR A 282 -8.60 -23.52 18.82
CA THR A 282 -8.61 -22.17 19.41
C THR A 282 -7.50 -22.04 20.45
N VAL A 283 -6.60 -21.09 20.22
CA VAL A 283 -5.57 -20.67 21.17
C VAL A 283 -6.07 -19.45 21.96
N ASN A 284 -6.63 -18.47 21.26
CA ASN A 284 -7.24 -17.30 21.88
C ASN A 284 -8.36 -16.76 20.99
N GLU A 285 -9.55 -16.57 21.57
CA GLU A 285 -10.66 -15.97 20.85
C GLU A 285 -10.45 -14.45 20.74
N VAL A 286 -10.37 -13.95 19.51
CA VAL A 286 -10.23 -12.52 19.22
C VAL A 286 -11.16 -12.16 18.06
N PRO A 287 -12.43 -11.81 18.34
CA PRO A 287 -13.44 -11.57 17.31
C PRO A 287 -13.09 -10.45 16.31
N GLY A 288 -12.21 -9.52 16.72
CA GLY A 288 -11.74 -8.43 15.87
C GLY A 288 -10.74 -8.86 14.78
N VAL A 289 -10.11 -10.03 14.87
CA VAL A 289 -9.16 -10.47 13.84
C VAL A 289 -9.89 -10.71 12.53
N GLY A 290 -9.42 -10.05 11.48
CA GLY A 290 -10.05 -10.06 10.16
C GLY A 290 -11.23 -9.09 10.02
N GLN A 291 -11.62 -8.36 11.05
CA GLN A 291 -12.64 -7.31 10.92
C GLN A 291 -12.00 -5.97 10.55
N ASN A 292 -12.85 -4.99 10.25
CA ASN A 292 -12.44 -3.61 9.99
C ASN A 292 -11.42 -3.47 8.85
N LEU A 293 -11.61 -4.22 7.75
CA LEU A 293 -10.74 -4.12 6.57
C LEU A 293 -11.05 -2.82 5.83
N TRP A 294 -10.14 -1.85 5.91
CA TRP A 294 -10.27 -0.56 5.24
C TRP A 294 -9.37 -0.51 4.01
N ASN A 295 -9.84 0.19 2.99
CA ASN A 295 -9.05 0.52 1.82
C ASN A 295 -9.65 1.75 1.12
N HIS A 296 -8.85 2.49 0.38
CA HIS A 296 -9.35 3.62 -0.39
C HIS A 296 -10.05 3.12 -1.66
N LEU A 297 -11.32 3.47 -1.82
CA LEU A 297 -12.01 3.31 -3.08
C LEU A 297 -11.51 4.38 -4.07
N SER A 298 -11.14 3.97 -5.27
CA SER A 298 -10.84 4.89 -6.37
C SER A 298 -11.79 4.65 -7.54
N ALA A 299 -12.78 5.52 -7.69
CA ALA A 299 -13.68 5.54 -8.84
C ALA A 299 -13.01 6.30 -10.00
N GLN A 300 -13.22 5.86 -11.23
CA GLN A 300 -12.46 6.35 -12.38
C GLN A 300 -13.39 6.84 -13.48
N ILE A 301 -13.04 7.99 -14.06
CA ILE A 301 -13.66 8.50 -15.29
C ILE A 301 -12.58 8.56 -16.35
N THR A 302 -12.86 8.04 -17.55
CA THR A 302 -11.97 8.26 -18.70
C THR A 302 -12.62 9.09 -19.78
N PHE A 303 -11.79 9.83 -20.49
CA PHE A 303 -12.18 10.71 -21.57
C PHE A 303 -11.18 10.64 -22.71
N LYS A 304 -11.68 10.87 -23.93
CA LYS A 304 -10.87 11.03 -25.12
C LYS A 304 -10.28 12.44 -25.15
N VAL A 305 -8.98 12.56 -25.40
CA VAL A 305 -8.35 13.88 -25.61
C VAL A 305 -8.64 14.44 -27.01
N LYS A 306 -8.56 15.76 -27.15
CA LYS A 306 -8.76 16.47 -28.43
C LYS A 306 -7.86 15.91 -29.54
N GLU A 307 -8.30 16.03 -30.79
CA GLU A 307 -7.48 15.65 -31.95
C GLU A 307 -6.13 16.39 -31.94
N GLY A 308 -5.06 15.68 -32.31
CA GLY A 308 -3.69 16.21 -32.30
C GLY A 308 -2.97 16.13 -30.95
N ILE A 309 -3.62 15.68 -29.87
CA ILE A 309 -2.97 15.42 -28.58
C ILE A 309 -2.66 13.93 -28.43
N THR A 310 -1.41 13.62 -28.13
CA THR A 310 -0.90 12.29 -27.77
C THR A 310 -0.36 12.35 -26.36
N LEU A 311 -0.77 11.39 -25.54
CA LEU A 311 -0.33 11.21 -24.15
C LEU A 311 0.73 10.12 -24.07
N ALA A 312 1.76 10.35 -23.28
CA ALA A 312 2.75 9.35 -22.89
C ALA A 312 2.64 9.07 -21.39
N ALA A 313 2.89 7.83 -20.96
CA ALA A 313 3.29 7.63 -19.57
C ALA A 313 4.73 8.07 -19.45
N ASP A 314 4.96 8.91 -18.46
CA ASP A 314 6.29 9.30 -18.05
C ASP A 314 6.29 9.30 -16.53
N ALA A 315 6.96 8.30 -15.94
CA ALA A 315 7.11 8.21 -14.49
C ALA A 315 7.98 9.33 -13.94
N ASP A 316 8.69 10.05 -14.81
CA ASP A 316 9.53 11.17 -14.48
C ASP A 316 8.84 12.53 -14.69
N ALA A 317 7.57 12.55 -15.09
CA ALA A 317 6.80 13.77 -15.26
C ALA A 317 6.24 14.34 -13.96
N VAL A 318 5.75 15.58 -14.02
CA VAL A 318 4.98 16.23 -12.95
C VAL A 318 3.61 15.56 -12.83
N HIS A 319 3.17 15.25 -11.62
CA HIS A 319 1.84 14.71 -11.35
C HIS A 319 1.13 15.57 -10.32
N PHE A 320 0.02 16.20 -10.71
CA PHE A 320 -0.82 16.98 -9.81
C PHE A 320 -1.87 16.11 -9.12
N ALA A 321 -2.15 16.49 -7.89
CA ALA A 321 -3.20 15.96 -7.03
C ALA A 321 -4.03 17.11 -6.46
N LEU A 322 -5.35 16.99 -6.54
CA LEU A 322 -6.27 17.89 -5.85
C LEU A 322 -6.77 17.19 -4.58
N HIS A 323 -6.46 17.76 -3.41
CA HIS A 323 -7.12 17.38 -2.17
C HIS A 323 -8.19 18.43 -1.83
N TYR A 324 -9.35 17.97 -1.40
CA TYR A 324 -10.41 18.84 -0.92
C TYR A 324 -11.32 18.10 0.05
N THR A 325 -12.07 18.88 0.82
CA THR A 325 -13.13 18.36 1.69
C THR A 325 -14.44 18.32 0.93
N SER A 326 -15.06 17.15 0.86
CA SER A 326 -16.38 17.01 0.23
C SER A 326 -17.47 17.76 0.99
N GLN A 327 -18.52 18.18 0.27
CA GLN A 327 -19.57 19.01 0.85
C GLN A 327 -20.28 18.32 2.01
N GLY A 328 -20.22 18.95 3.19
CA GLY A 328 -20.84 18.44 4.41
C GLY A 328 -20.13 17.22 4.99
N SER A 329 -18.85 17.01 4.67
CA SER A 329 -17.98 16.09 5.41
C SER A 329 -17.41 16.75 6.65
N SER A 330 -17.23 15.96 7.71
CA SER A 330 -16.49 16.34 8.91
C SER A 330 -15.01 15.97 8.83
N ALA A 331 -14.63 15.12 7.87
CA ALA A 331 -13.25 14.74 7.63
C ALA A 331 -12.62 15.72 6.63
N ILE A 332 -11.55 16.39 7.02
CA ILE A 332 -10.86 17.35 6.14
C ILE A 332 -10.07 16.62 5.05
N ASN A 333 -10.02 17.21 3.85
CA ASN A 333 -9.25 16.66 2.72
C ASN A 333 -9.57 15.18 2.41
N ASP A 334 -10.84 14.78 2.60
CA ASP A 334 -11.29 13.39 2.48
C ASP A 334 -11.48 12.92 1.04
N MET A 335 -11.22 13.78 0.07
CA MET A 335 -11.26 13.46 -1.35
C MET A 335 -9.95 13.82 -2.05
N LEU A 336 -9.48 12.90 -2.90
CA LEU A 336 -8.29 13.06 -3.72
C LEU A 336 -8.61 12.82 -5.21
N LEU A 337 -8.45 13.84 -6.04
CA LEU A 337 -8.55 13.76 -7.49
C LEU A 337 -7.16 13.77 -8.13
N ARG A 338 -6.90 12.84 -9.04
CA ARG A 338 -5.63 12.76 -9.80
C ARG A 338 -5.89 12.43 -11.27
N THR A 339 -5.09 13.02 -12.15
CA THR A 339 -5.08 12.65 -13.56
C THR A 339 -3.93 11.72 -13.91
N SER A 340 -4.20 10.81 -14.83
CA SER A 340 -3.18 9.95 -15.44
C SER A 340 -3.53 9.65 -16.89
N PRO A 341 -2.53 9.51 -17.78
CA PRO A 341 -2.77 8.93 -19.09
C PRO A 341 -3.12 7.43 -18.94
N VAL A 342 -3.85 6.87 -19.90
CA VAL A 342 -4.19 5.44 -19.94
C VAL A 342 -3.42 4.75 -21.06
N VAL A 343 -2.09 4.80 -20.99
CA VAL A 343 -1.25 4.27 -22.07
C VAL A 343 -1.08 2.75 -22.04
N ASP A 344 -1.58 2.07 -21.00
CA ASP A 344 -1.47 0.61 -20.89
C ASP A 344 -2.72 -0.12 -21.40
N GLN A 345 -2.49 -1.24 -22.10
CA GLN A 345 -3.55 -2.14 -22.60
C GLN A 345 -4.01 -3.11 -21.50
N ARG A 346 -4.30 -2.63 -20.29
CA ARG A 346 -4.91 -3.53 -19.29
C ARG A 346 -6.26 -3.99 -19.83
N GLN A 347 -6.48 -5.30 -19.99
CA GLN A 347 -7.79 -5.83 -20.35
C GLN A 347 -8.86 -5.35 -19.36
N GLU A 348 -10.04 -5.04 -19.89
CA GLU A 348 -11.23 -4.78 -19.09
C GLU A 348 -11.66 -6.07 -18.41
N ARG A 349 -11.77 -6.04 -17.07
CA ARG A 349 -12.06 -7.23 -16.26
C ARG A 349 -13.53 -7.37 -15.90
N VAL A 350 -14.28 -6.28 -15.94
CA VAL A 350 -15.75 -6.27 -15.77
C VAL A 350 -16.34 -5.54 -16.97
N PRO A 351 -17.09 -6.22 -17.86
CA PRO A 351 -17.68 -5.60 -19.04
C PRO A 351 -18.55 -4.39 -18.68
N GLY A 352 -18.22 -3.21 -19.21
CA GLY A 352 -18.98 -1.98 -19.02
C GLY A 352 -18.57 -1.12 -17.81
N VAL A 353 -17.56 -1.54 -17.04
CA VAL A 353 -17.01 -0.76 -15.91
C VAL A 353 -15.83 0.10 -16.33
N ARG A 354 -15.11 -0.28 -17.40
CA ARG A 354 -14.23 0.67 -18.06
C ARG A 354 -15.05 1.45 -19.08
N THR A 355 -15.00 2.76 -18.90
CA THR A 355 -15.60 3.76 -19.77
C THR A 355 -15.31 3.47 -21.25
N LYS A 356 -16.30 3.78 -22.09
CA LYS A 356 -16.39 3.59 -23.55
C LYS A 356 -15.07 3.65 -24.34
N TYR A 357 -14.15 4.52 -23.93
CA TYR A 357 -12.88 4.77 -24.62
C TYR A 357 -11.78 3.72 -24.40
N LEU A 358 -11.94 2.80 -23.45
CA LEU A 358 -11.04 1.65 -23.26
C LEU A 358 -11.43 0.43 -24.10
N ILE A 359 -12.57 0.51 -24.80
CA ILE A 359 -13.16 -0.56 -25.61
C ILE A 359 -12.84 -0.28 -27.09
N GLY A 360 -11.56 -0.34 -27.46
CA GLY A 360 -11.07 -0.47 -28.85
C GLY A 360 -11.29 0.68 -29.85
N GLU A 361 -12.18 1.64 -29.60
CA GLU A 361 -12.48 2.72 -30.56
C GLU A 361 -11.46 3.88 -30.54
N VAL A 362 -10.69 4.02 -29.46
CA VAL A 362 -9.72 5.11 -29.28
C VAL A 362 -8.36 4.53 -28.85
N PRO A 363 -7.26 4.91 -29.52
CA PRO A 363 -5.91 4.51 -29.10
C PRO A 363 -5.62 4.85 -27.62
N PRO A 364 -4.92 3.99 -26.84
CA PRO A 364 -4.63 4.24 -25.41
C PRO A 364 -3.91 5.56 -25.12
N ASP A 365 -2.99 5.95 -26.01
CA ASP A 365 -2.27 7.23 -25.98
C ASP A 365 -3.18 8.45 -26.23
N ARG A 366 -4.46 8.23 -26.52
CA ARG A 366 -5.49 9.27 -26.67
C ARG A 366 -6.57 9.21 -25.58
N VAL A 367 -6.36 8.41 -24.55
CA VAL A 367 -7.28 8.26 -23.43
C VAL A 367 -6.63 8.75 -22.15
N ALA A 368 -7.33 9.65 -21.48
CA ALA A 368 -6.98 10.20 -20.18
C ALA A 368 -7.94 9.67 -19.11
N ARG A 369 -7.50 9.68 -17.85
CA ARG A 369 -8.31 9.29 -16.69
C ARG A 369 -8.22 10.32 -15.59
N ILE A 370 -9.34 10.60 -14.93
CA ILE A 370 -9.39 11.17 -13.59
C ILE A 370 -9.78 10.06 -12.62
N SER A 371 -8.98 9.89 -11.57
CA SER A 371 -9.28 8.98 -10.46
C SER A 371 -9.78 9.81 -9.28
N CYS A 372 -10.99 9.51 -8.81
CA CYS A 372 -11.63 10.08 -7.63
C CYS A 372 -11.46 9.11 -6.48
N THR A 373 -10.58 9.43 -5.54
CA THR A 373 -10.23 8.56 -4.42
C THR A 373 -10.91 9.06 -3.14
N LEU A 374 -11.62 8.17 -2.47
CA LEU A 374 -12.22 8.41 -1.17
C LEU A 374 -11.19 8.11 -0.06
N GLY A 375 -10.80 9.14 0.69
CA GLY A 375 -10.06 9.01 1.93
C GLY A 375 -11.01 8.75 3.11
N LEU A 376 -10.54 7.97 4.09
CA LEU A 376 -11.32 7.62 5.31
C LEU A 376 -12.77 7.20 4.99
N PRO A 377 -12.98 6.04 4.32
CA PRO A 377 -14.33 5.51 4.14
C PRO A 377 -14.99 5.25 5.49
N ASP A 378 -16.29 5.50 5.58
CA ASP A 378 -17.05 5.19 6.81
C ASP A 378 -17.37 3.68 6.87
N GLY A 379 -17.47 3.04 5.71
CA GLY A 379 -17.66 1.61 5.59
C GLY A 379 -16.36 0.82 5.75
N SER A 380 -16.48 -0.38 6.33
CA SER A 380 -15.37 -1.32 6.48
C SER A 380 -15.74 -2.72 6.00
N GLY A 381 -14.76 -3.40 5.44
CA GLY A 381 -14.84 -4.80 5.02
C GLY A 381 -14.41 -5.81 6.09
N TYR A 382 -14.16 -7.03 5.64
CA TYR A 382 -13.61 -8.12 6.44
C TYR A 382 -12.69 -9.04 5.63
N VAL A 383 -11.88 -9.82 6.35
CA VAL A 383 -11.06 -10.95 5.92
C VAL A 383 -11.50 -12.17 6.73
N ARG A 384 -11.69 -13.31 6.06
CA ARG A 384 -12.14 -14.58 6.63
C ARG A 384 -11.30 -15.73 6.10
N LEU A 385 -11.29 -16.83 6.86
CA LEU A 385 -10.70 -18.07 6.37
C LEU A 385 -11.53 -18.59 5.18
N ALA A 386 -10.85 -19.15 4.19
CA ALA A 386 -11.49 -19.94 3.13
C ALA A 386 -11.13 -21.43 3.24
N SER A 387 -10.08 -21.75 4.00
CA SER A 387 -9.56 -23.09 4.25
C SER A 387 -8.65 -23.06 5.48
N ALA A 388 -8.37 -24.23 6.06
CA ALA A 388 -7.27 -24.42 7.03
C ALA A 388 -5.91 -24.63 6.35
N ASP A 389 -5.89 -24.85 5.02
CA ASP A 389 -4.64 -24.92 4.25
C ASP A 389 -4.06 -23.51 4.09
N PRO A 390 -2.86 -23.23 4.63
CA PRO A 390 -2.26 -21.91 4.56
C PRO A 390 -1.96 -21.46 3.12
N GLN A 391 -1.84 -22.37 2.16
CA GLN A 391 -1.59 -22.02 0.75
C GLN A 391 -2.84 -21.46 0.05
N VAL A 392 -4.04 -21.73 0.59
CA VAL A 392 -5.28 -21.16 0.07
C VAL A 392 -5.41 -19.72 0.57
N GLN A 393 -5.66 -18.78 -0.33
CA GLN A 393 -5.86 -17.38 0.06
C GLN A 393 -7.12 -17.23 0.96
N PRO A 394 -7.14 -16.23 1.87
CA PRO A 394 -8.36 -15.92 2.61
C PRO A 394 -9.44 -15.35 1.67
N SER A 395 -10.70 -15.46 2.09
CA SER A 395 -11.80 -14.71 1.48
C SER A 395 -11.85 -13.32 2.10
N PHE A 396 -12.07 -12.27 1.31
CA PHE A 396 -12.22 -10.92 1.85
C PHE A 396 -13.14 -10.07 0.97
N ASN A 397 -13.85 -9.16 1.61
CA ASN A 397 -14.82 -8.28 0.98
C ASN A 397 -14.61 -6.86 1.51
N TYR A 398 -14.39 -5.89 0.63
CA TYR A 398 -14.17 -4.48 1.01
C TYR A 398 -15.46 -3.78 1.43
N ARG A 399 -16.62 -4.27 0.99
CA ARG A 399 -17.93 -3.65 1.22
C ARG A 399 -17.97 -2.18 0.82
N TYR A 400 -17.35 -1.85 -0.31
CA TYR A 400 -17.31 -0.47 -0.79
C TYR A 400 -18.71 0.07 -1.04
N LEU A 401 -18.87 1.38 -0.80
CA LEU A 401 -20.10 2.13 -1.09
C LEU A 401 -21.35 1.58 -0.39
N GLN A 402 -21.21 0.86 0.71
CA GLN A 402 -22.33 0.42 1.53
C GLN A 402 -22.80 1.53 2.50
N HIS A 403 -21.93 2.48 2.84
CA HIS A 403 -22.31 3.63 3.67
C HIS A 403 -22.85 4.79 2.80
N PRO A 404 -24.02 5.38 3.12
CA PRO A 404 -24.62 6.44 2.31
C PRO A 404 -23.74 7.67 2.14
N ASN A 405 -22.92 7.99 3.15
CA ASN A 405 -21.99 9.10 3.07
C ASN A 405 -20.86 8.83 2.05
N ASP A 406 -20.31 7.62 2.01
CA ASP A 406 -19.28 7.24 1.02
C ASP A 406 -19.82 7.40 -0.40
N ILE A 407 -21.07 6.98 -0.65
CA ILE A 407 -21.77 7.17 -1.93
C ILE A 407 -21.87 8.65 -2.26
N ARG A 408 -22.30 9.49 -1.31
CA ARG A 408 -22.43 10.94 -1.51
C ARG A 408 -21.10 11.56 -1.94
N ARG A 409 -20.04 11.31 -1.17
CA ARG A 409 -18.69 11.87 -1.38
C ARG A 409 -18.12 11.46 -2.73
N VAL A 410 -18.22 10.17 -3.08
CA VAL A 410 -17.75 9.67 -4.37
C VAL A 410 -18.56 10.24 -5.54
N ARG A 411 -19.89 10.37 -5.41
CA ARG A 411 -20.73 11.01 -6.44
C ARG A 411 -20.36 12.48 -6.65
N GLU A 412 -20.02 13.20 -5.60
CA GLU A 412 -19.52 14.57 -5.70
C GLU A 412 -18.19 14.63 -6.45
N GLY A 413 -17.21 13.80 -6.08
CA GLY A 413 -15.93 13.74 -6.78
C GLY A 413 -16.07 13.40 -8.26
N LEU A 414 -16.96 12.46 -8.61
CA LEU A 414 -17.26 12.13 -10.00
C LEU A 414 -17.91 13.31 -10.76
N ARG A 415 -18.71 14.15 -10.10
CA ARG A 415 -19.28 15.36 -10.72
C ARG A 415 -18.25 16.44 -10.93
N PHE A 416 -17.26 16.60 -10.05
CA PHE A 416 -16.15 17.54 -10.28
C PHE A 416 -15.19 17.06 -11.37
N ALA A 417 -15.09 15.75 -11.58
CA ALA A 417 -14.23 15.18 -12.62
C ALA A 417 -14.83 15.29 -14.04
N ILE A 418 -16.12 15.58 -14.18
CA ILE A 418 -16.84 15.80 -15.45
C ILE A 418 -16.91 17.30 -15.70
#